data_AF-A0A8B6GXD7-F1
#
_entry.id   AF-A0A8B6GXD7-F1
#
_cell.length_a   1.000
_cell.length_b   1.000
_cell.length_c   1.000
_cell.angle_alpha   90.00
_cell.angle_beta   90.00
_cell.angle_gamma   90.00
#
_symmetry.space_group_name_H-M   'P 1'
#
loop_
_entity.id
_entity.type
_entity.pdbx_description
1 polymer ?
#
loop_
_entity_poly.entity_id
_entity_poly.type
_entity_poly.pdbx_seq_one_letter_code
_entity_poly.pdbx_strand_id
1 'polypeptide(L)'
;LQYEAIDQSTDLSNIDLWQRGRLPKQETTYPEFETPTSIIVPVKKKHSHATHPFSCLLSTTPPVNELCLCKALHRKSHRHISIYYPSGKRTKFIKNETFRTVCRAIVDTGNADTIINALITDQSDAVIKGASKIISKEASQICKKKSGSCLQGSSCNEIMEFSWNKLKNELVIRAPGILKIISAIVSDIPSSLTDNRLRHVLQSAVIAFHGRSREMSTLQYIVCMIQAHGGCTNRDIERLVKIGLSVHPSTLRSKLASWQENLDSAITELKEKWQNGESGPKYQLVGDNWDKNIVPSYRTTQQKTVSIHLFNVIAVEDRITPIIEIPPEIKSPDHMTTEDFIPSIQDQLLLRKELTFIIGNAVVANLPQLNMFSKIYPKHFPHKYSDVVGRRTNQYPLGLFDCNETKNTDVIRLLQDLSKKYVPYSDEKFTISDFHCRDRLTDERVQSAQEAMANADNPFDRLEGFISKVEDWHRLMNFLEAICKLTFSTSSAQDRGTAYYYRNLLNARNVKHEVKNSYRAYKHLYYTIFDAICCIFFLKQFNLTSYEDPIPFPPKFAELKNVEKIEWVNSVIEMLWTNGFLKKQRTLYKRLGMS
;
A
#
# COMPACT_ATOMS: atom_id res chain seq x y z
N LEU A 1 -5.83 26.12 27.61
CA LEU A 1 -6.23 24.71 27.39
C LEU A 1 -4.97 23.86 27.52
N GLN A 2 -4.88 23.07 28.59
CA GLN A 2 -3.71 22.28 28.97
C GLN A 2 -3.45 21.18 27.93
N TYR A 3 -2.18 21.04 27.54
CA TYR A 3 -1.67 20.01 26.65
C TYR A 3 -1.24 18.80 27.47
N GLU A 4 -1.86 17.64 27.25
CA GLU A 4 -1.29 16.35 27.60
C GLU A 4 -0.63 15.73 26.36
N ALA A 5 0.62 15.32 26.54
CA ALA A 5 1.42 14.63 25.53
C ALA A 5 0.98 13.16 25.46
N ILE A 6 0.66 12.68 24.25
CA ILE A 6 0.48 11.24 24.00
C ILE A 6 1.30 10.81 22.78
N ASP A 7 2.02 9.73 23.05
CA ASP A 7 2.90 8.83 22.30
C ASP A 7 2.79 8.84 20.75
N GLN A 8 3.91 9.19 20.08
CA GLN A 8 4.08 9.08 18.63
C GLN A 8 4.77 7.75 18.28
N SER A 9 3.98 6.67 18.19
CA SER A 9 4.39 5.44 17.51
C SER A 9 3.51 5.17 16.30
N THR A 10 3.68 5.98 15.25
CA THR A 10 3.19 5.64 13.91
C THR A 10 4.26 5.98 12.90
N ASP A 11 4.66 4.96 12.13
CA ASP A 11 5.66 5.02 11.08
C ASP A 11 5.13 5.90 9.91
N LEU A 12 5.48 7.19 9.95
CA LEU A 12 5.06 8.22 8.99
C LEU A 12 6.03 8.36 7.80
N SER A 13 6.83 7.33 7.50
CA SER A 13 7.86 7.36 6.44
C SER A 13 7.31 7.51 5.01
N ASN A 14 5.99 7.35 4.79
CA ASN A 14 5.38 7.37 3.45
C ASN A 14 4.62 8.66 3.07
N ILE A 15 4.53 9.67 3.95
CA ILE A 15 3.77 10.91 3.67
C ILE A 15 4.58 11.95 2.86
N ASP A 16 5.91 11.82 2.82
CA ASP A 16 6.82 12.81 2.21
C ASP A 16 6.78 12.82 0.66
N LEU A 17 6.17 11.82 0.03
CA LEU A 17 6.19 11.62 -1.43
C LEU A 17 5.16 12.46 -2.21
N TRP A 18 4.11 12.96 -1.56
CA TRP A 18 2.98 13.59 -2.27
C TRP A 18 3.16 15.08 -2.57
N GLN A 19 4.00 15.80 -1.81
CA GLN A 19 4.19 17.25 -1.99
C GLN A 19 5.53 17.64 -2.64
N ARG A 20 6.55 16.79 -2.53
CA ARG A 20 7.88 17.03 -3.09
C ARG A 20 8.13 15.94 -4.12
N GLY A 21 8.00 16.23 -5.41
CA GLY A 21 8.19 15.30 -6.53
C GLY A 21 9.59 14.69 -6.64
N ARG A 22 10.08 14.04 -5.59
CA ARG A 22 11.28 13.20 -5.60
C ARG A 22 10.87 11.88 -6.23
N LEU A 23 11.26 11.71 -7.50
CA LEU A 23 11.26 10.39 -8.12
C LEU A 23 12.10 9.45 -7.25
N PRO A 24 11.67 8.19 -7.02
CA PRO A 24 12.56 7.19 -6.45
C PRO A 24 13.78 7.04 -7.37
N LYS A 25 14.97 6.85 -6.80
CA LYS A 25 16.16 6.46 -7.57
C LYS A 25 15.80 5.19 -8.33
N GLN A 26 15.67 5.29 -9.66
CA GLN A 26 15.70 4.11 -10.52
C GLN A 26 17.12 3.57 -10.46
N GLU A 27 17.33 2.46 -9.74
CA GLU A 27 18.45 1.59 -10.02
C GLU A 27 18.19 0.95 -11.39
N THR A 28 18.81 1.51 -12.42
CA THR A 28 18.84 0.92 -13.76
C THR A 28 19.77 -0.30 -13.72
N THR A 29 19.22 -1.49 -13.58
CA THR A 29 19.91 -2.73 -13.99
C THR A 29 19.58 -3.00 -15.46
N TYR A 30 20.59 -2.88 -16.32
CA TYR A 30 20.51 -3.31 -17.71
C TYR A 30 20.51 -4.84 -17.81
N PRO A 31 19.85 -5.45 -18.81
CA PRO A 31 19.94 -6.87 -19.10
C PRO A 31 21.14 -7.13 -20.03
N GLU A 32 22.10 -7.93 -19.60
CA GLU A 32 23.12 -8.50 -20.50
C GLU A 32 22.65 -9.87 -21.02
N PHE A 33 22.76 -10.03 -22.34
CA PHE A 33 22.42 -11.20 -23.13
C PHE A 33 23.44 -12.36 -22.98
N GLU A 34 23.00 -13.55 -23.41
CA GLU A 34 23.51 -14.90 -23.13
C GLU A 34 24.85 -15.34 -23.78
N THR A 35 25.69 -16.04 -22.98
CA THR A 35 26.51 -17.29 -23.24
C THR A 35 27.59 -17.34 -24.34
N PRO A 36 28.63 -18.25 -24.34
CA PRO A 36 28.67 -19.60 -23.74
C PRO A 36 30.00 -20.16 -23.12
N THR A 37 29.86 -21.35 -22.52
CA THR A 37 30.82 -22.47 -22.33
C THR A 37 31.93 -22.45 -21.26
N SER A 38 31.66 -23.20 -20.18
CA SER A 38 32.49 -24.22 -19.49
C SER A 38 34.01 -24.06 -19.34
N ILE A 39 34.48 -23.92 -18.09
CA ILE A 39 35.74 -24.52 -17.59
C ILE A 39 35.53 -24.99 -16.13
N ILE A 40 35.83 -26.26 -15.88
CA ILE A 40 35.84 -26.92 -14.57
C ILE A 40 37.21 -26.70 -13.92
N VAL A 41 37.27 -26.20 -12.68
CA VAL A 41 38.47 -26.29 -11.82
C VAL A 41 38.06 -26.63 -10.37
N PRO A 42 38.61 -27.68 -9.75
CA PRO A 42 38.24 -28.13 -8.41
C PRO A 42 39.10 -27.46 -7.32
N VAL A 43 38.49 -27.05 -6.20
CA VAL A 43 39.23 -26.59 -5.01
C VAL A 43 38.97 -27.50 -3.80
N LYS A 44 39.98 -28.35 -3.58
CA LYS A 44 40.58 -28.87 -2.33
C LYS A 44 39.71 -28.95 -1.06
N LYS A 45 39.35 -30.19 -0.70
CA LYS A 45 39.10 -30.65 0.67
C LYS A 45 40.42 -30.71 1.45
N LYS A 46 40.41 -30.22 2.70
CA LYS A 46 41.46 -30.46 3.70
C LYS A 46 41.36 -31.92 4.18
N HIS A 47 42.42 -32.69 3.96
CA HIS A 47 42.69 -33.94 4.68
C HIS A 47 43.79 -33.68 5.71
N SER A 48 43.55 -34.06 6.97
CA SER A 48 44.60 -34.33 7.96
C SER A 48 44.89 -35.82 7.93
N HIS A 49 46.14 -36.16 7.62
CA HIS A 49 46.68 -37.51 7.54
C HIS A 49 46.80 -38.19 8.91
N ALA A 50 46.46 -39.47 8.94
CA ALA A 50 47.10 -40.47 9.79
C ALA A 50 48.35 -41.00 9.05
N THR A 51 49.44 -41.21 9.77
CA THR A 51 50.64 -41.92 9.28
C THR A 51 51.02 -43.01 10.28
N HIS A 52 50.90 -44.27 9.84
CA HIS A 52 51.71 -45.43 10.25
C HIS A 52 53.19 -45.19 9.87
N PRO A 53 54.23 -45.99 10.26
CA PRO A 53 54.22 -47.45 10.53
C PRO A 53 55.21 -47.96 11.61
N PHE A 54 55.26 -49.28 11.85
CA PHE A 54 56.48 -50.12 11.83
C PHE A 54 56.27 -51.42 12.63
N SER A 55 56.55 -52.57 12.00
CA SER A 55 57.36 -53.60 12.63
C SER A 55 58.20 -54.37 11.60
N CYS A 56 59.33 -54.87 12.10
CA CYS A 56 60.18 -55.97 11.64
C CYS A 56 61.47 -55.63 10.87
N LEU A 57 62.60 -55.71 11.60
CA LEU A 57 63.83 -56.39 11.18
C LEU A 57 64.52 -57.03 12.41
N LEU A 58 64.61 -58.36 12.37
CA LEU A 58 65.68 -59.27 12.88
C LEU A 58 66.29 -59.06 14.28
N SER A 59 66.15 -60.07 15.17
CA SER A 59 67.26 -60.96 15.55
C SER A 59 66.85 -62.15 16.48
N THR A 60 67.43 -63.33 16.18
CA THR A 60 67.89 -64.43 17.06
C THR A 60 66.96 -65.14 18.08
N THR A 61 66.67 -66.42 17.74
CA THR A 61 66.58 -67.71 18.50
C THR A 61 66.59 -67.79 20.06
N PRO A 62 66.05 -68.92 20.64
CA PRO A 62 65.19 -68.99 21.84
C PRO A 62 65.94 -69.53 23.10
N PRO A 63 65.36 -69.75 24.34
CA PRO A 63 64.31 -70.75 24.64
C PRO A 63 63.36 -70.52 25.87
N VAL A 64 62.25 -71.29 25.92
CA VAL A 64 61.66 -72.06 27.06
C VAL A 64 61.41 -71.39 28.44
N ASN A 65 60.14 -71.26 28.86
CA ASN A 65 59.50 -71.99 30.00
C ASN A 65 58.11 -71.43 30.43
N GLU A 66 57.14 -72.34 30.51
CA GLU A 66 56.09 -72.58 31.53
C GLU A 66 55.19 -71.52 32.21
N LEU A 67 53.90 -71.91 32.29
CA LEU A 67 52.79 -71.55 33.22
C LEU A 67 52.24 -70.10 33.15
N CYS A 68 50.93 -69.83 33.13
CA CYS A 68 49.84 -70.45 33.90
C CYS A 68 48.44 -70.04 33.37
N LEU A 69 47.44 -70.92 33.54
CA LEU A 69 46.00 -70.65 33.36
C LEU A 69 45.48 -69.61 34.36
N CYS A 70 44.55 -68.73 33.92
CA CYS A 70 43.22 -68.62 34.55
C CYS A 70 42.20 -67.87 33.69
N LYS A 71 40.97 -68.40 33.69
CA LYS A 71 39.78 -68.02 32.95
C LYS A 71 39.11 -66.76 33.52
N ALA A 72 38.57 -65.90 32.66
CA ALA A 72 37.43 -65.04 32.99
C ALA A 72 36.32 -65.24 31.95
N LEU A 73 35.22 -65.85 32.41
CA LEU A 73 33.97 -66.07 31.69
C LEU A 73 33.16 -64.77 31.59
N HIS A 74 32.78 -64.35 30.38
CA HIS A 74 31.63 -63.45 30.18
C HIS A 74 30.41 -64.27 29.71
N ARG A 75 29.46 -64.48 30.62
CA ARG A 75 28.13 -65.04 30.32
C ARG A 75 27.32 -64.04 29.49
N LYS A 76 26.89 -64.42 28.28
CA LYS A 76 25.83 -63.71 27.53
C LYS A 76 24.50 -63.87 28.26
N SER A 77 24.01 -62.83 28.94
CA SER A 77 22.67 -62.84 29.51
C SER A 77 21.63 -62.81 28.39
N HIS A 78 20.74 -63.80 28.37
CA HIS A 78 19.65 -63.87 27.39
C HIS A 78 18.39 -63.35 28.10
N ARG A 79 17.83 -62.25 27.61
CA ARG A 79 16.57 -61.71 28.15
C ARG A 79 15.39 -62.41 27.47
N HIS A 80 14.50 -62.98 28.28
CA HIS A 80 13.34 -63.72 27.81
C HIS A 80 12.11 -62.79 27.81
N ILE A 81 11.51 -62.59 26.64
CA ILE A 81 10.32 -61.75 26.46
C ILE A 81 9.13 -62.67 26.20
N SER A 82 8.10 -62.59 27.03
CA SER A 82 6.91 -63.43 26.93
C SER A 82 5.70 -62.58 26.49
N ILE A 83 5.14 -62.87 25.31
CA ILE A 83 3.92 -62.25 24.79
C ILE A 83 2.82 -63.32 24.80
N TYR A 84 1.68 -63.03 25.43
CA TYR A 84 0.58 -63.97 25.56
C TYR A 84 -0.38 -63.85 24.37
N TYR A 85 -0.53 -64.93 23.61
CA TYR A 85 -1.54 -65.06 22.56
C TYR A 85 -2.54 -66.15 22.95
N PRO A 86 -3.85 -66.02 22.60
CA PRO A 86 -4.87 -67.04 22.87
C PRO A 86 -4.55 -68.41 22.24
N SER A 87 -3.71 -68.43 21.21
CA SER A 87 -3.30 -69.62 20.46
C SER A 87 -2.18 -70.46 21.09
N GLY A 88 -1.88 -70.28 22.38
CA GLY A 88 -0.84 -71.01 23.12
C GLY A 88 0.58 -70.41 23.05
N LYS A 89 1.53 -71.01 23.79
CA LYS A 89 2.91 -70.51 23.95
C LYS A 89 3.76 -70.83 22.72
N ARG A 90 4.29 -69.81 22.04
CA ARG A 90 5.24 -69.93 20.94
C ARG A 90 6.57 -69.26 21.29
N THR A 91 7.69 -69.94 21.08
CA THR A 91 9.03 -69.42 21.36
C THR A 91 9.76 -69.16 20.04
N LYS A 92 10.26 -67.94 19.82
CA LYS A 92 11.02 -67.58 18.62
C LYS A 92 12.27 -66.78 18.99
N PHE A 93 13.43 -67.19 18.47
CA PHE A 93 14.68 -66.47 18.65
C PHE A 93 14.77 -65.33 17.63
N ILE A 94 14.89 -64.08 18.10
CA ILE A 94 15.00 -62.91 17.22
C ILE A 94 16.46 -62.80 16.75
N LYS A 95 16.69 -63.04 15.46
CA LYS A 95 18.03 -62.98 14.83
C LYS A 95 18.37 -61.60 14.26
N ASN A 96 17.37 -60.86 13.77
CA ASN A 96 17.54 -59.52 13.22
C ASN A 96 17.88 -58.53 14.36
N GLU A 97 18.99 -57.80 14.19
CA GLU A 97 19.54 -56.92 15.22
C GLU A 97 18.64 -55.71 15.48
N THR A 98 17.97 -55.18 14.46
CA THR A 98 16.96 -54.11 14.58
C THR A 98 15.79 -54.55 15.45
N PHE A 99 15.23 -55.74 15.22
CA PHE A 99 14.16 -56.26 16.07
C PHE A 99 14.63 -56.55 17.50
N ARG A 100 15.91 -56.89 17.72
CA ARG A 100 16.47 -56.97 19.08
C ARG A 100 16.55 -55.60 19.74
N THR A 101 16.90 -54.55 19.01
CA THR A 101 16.93 -53.17 19.52
C THR A 101 15.51 -52.68 19.85
N VAL A 102 14.53 -52.95 18.98
CA VAL A 102 13.11 -52.66 19.25
C VAL A 102 12.61 -53.42 20.47
N CYS A 103 12.85 -54.73 20.56
CA CYS A 103 12.43 -55.53 21.70
C CYS A 103 13.11 -55.11 23.01
N ARG A 104 14.40 -54.71 22.97
CA ARG A 104 15.09 -54.13 24.13
C ARG A 104 14.47 -52.80 24.54
N ALA A 105 14.20 -51.89 23.59
CA ALA A 105 13.60 -50.60 23.86
C ALA A 105 12.19 -50.73 24.49
N ILE A 106 11.37 -51.65 23.99
CA ILE A 106 10.02 -51.95 24.53
C ILE A 106 10.09 -52.44 25.98
N VAL A 107 11.07 -53.29 26.31
CA VAL A 107 11.17 -53.94 27.63
C VAL A 107 11.86 -53.07 28.66
N ASP A 108 12.88 -52.32 28.26
CA ASP A 108 13.76 -51.61 29.20
C ASP A 108 13.33 -50.18 29.50
N THR A 109 12.81 -49.46 28.49
CA THR A 109 12.65 -47.99 28.57
C THR A 109 11.30 -47.48 28.09
N GLY A 110 10.58 -48.23 27.25
CA GLY A 110 9.37 -47.74 26.59
C GLY A 110 9.62 -46.54 25.66
N ASN A 111 10.88 -46.25 25.32
CA ASN A 111 11.25 -45.06 24.55
C ASN A 111 10.84 -45.22 23.08
N ALA A 112 9.79 -44.50 22.68
CA ALA A 112 9.23 -44.52 21.34
C ALA A 112 10.21 -44.05 20.26
N ASP A 113 11.10 -43.10 20.57
CA ASP A 113 12.06 -42.56 19.60
C ASP A 113 13.10 -43.60 19.21
N THR A 114 13.59 -44.38 20.18
CA THR A 114 14.53 -45.48 19.92
C THR A 114 13.90 -46.56 19.03
N ILE A 115 12.61 -46.84 19.23
CA ILE A 115 11.86 -47.81 18.41
C ILE A 115 11.68 -47.26 16.99
N ILE A 116 11.25 -46.01 16.84
CA ILE A 116 11.03 -45.38 15.54
C ILE A 116 12.34 -45.25 14.76
N ASN A 117 13.44 -44.84 15.40
CA ASN A 117 14.75 -44.73 14.75
C ASN A 117 15.28 -46.09 14.26
N ALA A 118 15.08 -47.15 15.05
CA ALA A 118 15.40 -48.51 14.61
C ALA A 118 14.54 -48.93 13.40
N LEU A 119 13.23 -48.62 13.43
CA LEU A 119 12.32 -48.92 12.32
C LEU A 119 12.60 -48.08 11.06
N ILE A 120 13.03 -46.83 11.18
CA ILE A 120 13.47 -46.00 10.05
C ILE A 120 14.66 -46.64 9.34
N THR A 121 15.56 -47.27 10.10
CA THR A 121 16.79 -47.87 9.56
C THR A 121 16.52 -49.17 8.77
N ASP A 122 15.61 -50.02 9.23
CA ASP A 122 15.39 -51.38 8.68
C ASP A 122 14.05 -51.55 7.94
N GLN A 123 13.07 -50.68 8.18
CA GLN A 123 11.68 -50.75 7.69
C GLN A 123 11.13 -49.36 7.29
N SER A 124 11.96 -48.54 6.63
CA SER A 124 11.63 -47.16 6.22
C SER A 124 10.31 -47.06 5.46
N ASP A 125 10.03 -47.96 4.52
CA ASP A 125 8.80 -47.97 3.72
C ASP A 125 7.53 -48.12 4.59
N ALA A 126 7.59 -48.95 5.63
CA ALA A 126 6.46 -49.15 6.54
C ALA A 126 6.18 -47.88 7.35
N VAL A 127 7.24 -47.18 7.78
CA VAL A 127 7.15 -45.90 8.49
C VAL A 127 6.57 -44.81 7.57
N ILE A 128 7.07 -44.69 6.33
CA ILE A 128 6.56 -43.75 5.32
C ILE A 128 5.09 -44.02 5.02
N LYS A 129 4.70 -45.29 4.89
CA LYS A 129 3.30 -45.69 4.67
C LYS A 129 2.42 -45.35 5.87
N GLY A 130 2.93 -45.48 7.09
CA GLY A 130 2.27 -45.05 8.32
C GLY A 130 2.05 -43.53 8.35
N ALA A 131 3.10 -42.75 8.13
CA ALA A 131 3.05 -41.29 8.09
C ALA A 131 2.09 -40.78 6.99
N SER A 132 2.14 -41.40 5.80
CA SER A 132 1.25 -41.07 4.68
C SER A 132 -0.23 -41.26 5.02
N LYS A 133 -0.59 -42.26 5.85
CA LYS A 133 -1.98 -42.44 6.32
C LYS A 133 -2.42 -41.30 7.24
N ILE A 134 -1.54 -40.83 8.13
CA ILE A 134 -1.80 -39.70 9.02
C ILE A 134 -2.05 -38.43 8.18
N ILE A 135 -1.13 -38.13 7.26
CA ILE A 135 -1.22 -36.98 6.35
C ILE A 135 -2.46 -37.05 5.48
N SER A 136 -2.76 -38.21 4.90
CA SER A 136 -3.95 -38.38 4.06
C SER A 136 -5.23 -38.19 4.88
N LYS A 137 -5.25 -38.54 6.17
CA LYS A 137 -6.39 -38.30 7.05
C LYS A 137 -6.56 -36.80 7.30
N GLU A 138 -5.50 -36.09 7.68
CA GLU A 138 -5.51 -34.62 7.86
C GLU A 138 -6.00 -33.92 6.57
N ALA A 139 -5.38 -34.22 5.43
CA ALA A 139 -5.75 -33.67 4.13
C ALA A 139 -7.20 -33.99 3.76
N SER A 140 -7.69 -35.20 4.05
CA SER A 140 -9.08 -35.57 3.79
C SER A 140 -10.06 -34.78 4.64
N GLN A 141 -9.73 -34.52 5.91
CA GLN A 141 -10.60 -33.82 6.85
C GLN A 141 -10.72 -32.33 6.50
N ILE A 142 -9.60 -31.67 6.20
CA ILE A 142 -9.62 -30.27 5.80
C ILE A 142 -10.31 -30.12 4.43
N CYS A 143 -10.07 -31.03 3.48
CA CYS A 143 -10.65 -31.00 2.13
C CYS A 143 -12.12 -31.46 2.03
N LYS A 144 -12.77 -31.85 3.14
CA LYS A 144 -14.20 -32.17 3.12
C LYS A 144 -15.00 -30.97 2.63
N LYS A 145 -16.09 -31.20 1.89
CA LYS A 145 -16.99 -30.12 1.50
C LYS A 145 -17.56 -29.45 2.75
N LYS A 146 -17.66 -28.11 2.75
CA LYS A 146 -18.16 -27.32 3.88
C LYS A 146 -17.40 -27.62 5.18
N SER A 147 -16.09 -27.81 5.09
CA SER A 147 -15.25 -28.09 6.26
C SER A 147 -15.02 -26.86 7.14
N GLY A 148 -15.51 -25.69 6.73
CA GLY A 148 -15.23 -24.39 7.36
C GLY A 148 -13.80 -23.90 7.09
N SER A 149 -13.10 -24.46 6.10
CA SER A 149 -11.75 -24.01 5.77
C SER A 149 -11.75 -22.65 5.11
N CYS A 150 -10.77 -21.80 5.45
CA CYS A 150 -10.60 -20.49 4.83
C CYS A 150 -10.28 -20.57 3.32
N LEU A 151 -9.91 -21.76 2.83
CA LEU A 151 -9.62 -22.04 1.43
C LEU A 151 -10.86 -22.40 0.60
N GLN A 152 -12.02 -22.62 1.23
CA GLN A 152 -13.30 -22.90 0.56
C GLN A 152 -14.19 -21.66 0.42
N GLY A 153 -13.62 -20.48 0.66
CA GLY A 153 -14.31 -19.19 0.54
C GLY A 153 -14.91 -19.04 -0.85
N SER A 154 -16.20 -18.72 -0.90
CA SER A 154 -16.97 -18.61 -2.13
C SER A 154 -17.59 -17.23 -2.30
N SER A 155 -17.88 -16.51 -1.22
CA SER A 155 -18.39 -15.14 -1.31
C SER A 155 -17.26 -14.13 -1.56
N CYS A 156 -17.62 -12.90 -1.96
CA CYS A 156 -16.67 -11.80 -2.10
C CYS A 156 -15.93 -11.56 -0.77
N ASN A 157 -16.69 -11.42 0.32
CA ASN A 157 -16.15 -11.16 1.65
C ASN A 157 -15.23 -12.28 2.14
N GLU A 158 -15.63 -13.55 2.00
CA GLU A 158 -14.81 -14.68 2.42
C GLU A 158 -13.45 -14.73 1.70
N ILE A 159 -13.43 -14.44 0.39
CA ILE A 159 -12.19 -14.44 -0.39
C ILE A 159 -11.32 -13.23 -0.02
N MET A 160 -11.91 -12.04 0.10
CA MET A 160 -11.17 -10.81 0.44
C MET A 160 -10.66 -10.80 1.88
N GLU A 161 -11.30 -11.54 2.78
CA GLU A 161 -10.89 -11.70 4.18
C GLU A 161 -9.76 -12.72 4.40
N PHE A 162 -9.29 -13.39 3.34
CA PHE A 162 -8.19 -14.33 3.44
C PHE A 162 -6.95 -13.66 4.03
N SER A 163 -6.28 -14.36 4.95
CA SER A 163 -4.97 -13.94 5.43
C SER A 163 -4.08 -15.14 5.71
N TRP A 164 -2.76 -14.93 5.55
CA TRP A 164 -1.76 -15.94 5.86
C TRP A 164 -1.83 -16.40 7.33
N ASN A 165 -2.21 -15.50 8.25
CA ASN A 165 -2.39 -15.82 9.66
C ASN A 165 -3.60 -16.74 9.89
N LYS A 166 -4.75 -16.45 9.26
CA LYS A 166 -5.93 -17.32 9.32
C LYS A 166 -5.59 -18.73 8.82
N LEU A 167 -4.92 -18.83 7.68
CA LEU A 167 -4.50 -20.11 7.11
C LEU A 167 -3.49 -20.85 8.01
N LYS A 168 -2.46 -20.16 8.51
CA LYS A 168 -1.48 -20.75 9.43
C LYS A 168 -2.15 -21.35 10.66
N ASN A 169 -3.01 -20.58 11.32
CA ASN A 169 -3.71 -21.01 12.53
C ASN A 169 -4.62 -22.22 12.24
N GLU A 170 -5.30 -22.24 11.09
CA GLU A 170 -6.07 -23.40 10.66
C GLU A 170 -5.19 -24.64 10.50
N LEU A 171 -4.05 -24.54 9.81
CA LEU A 171 -3.17 -25.69 9.57
C LEU A 171 -2.51 -26.21 10.84
N VAL A 172 -2.15 -25.34 11.80
CA VAL A 172 -1.61 -25.76 13.10
C VAL A 172 -2.60 -26.67 13.84
N ILE A 173 -3.90 -26.39 13.73
CA ILE A 173 -4.94 -27.15 14.44
C ILE A 173 -5.37 -28.40 13.65
N ARG A 174 -5.59 -28.26 12.33
CA ARG A 174 -6.27 -29.28 11.51
C ARG A 174 -5.34 -30.14 10.67
N ALA A 175 -4.14 -29.66 10.38
CA ALA A 175 -3.16 -30.35 9.55
C ALA A 175 -1.71 -30.18 10.06
N PRO A 176 -1.45 -30.45 11.36
CA PRO A 176 -0.13 -30.21 11.95
C PRO A 176 0.96 -31.11 11.36
N GLY A 177 0.64 -32.33 10.93
CA GLY A 177 1.58 -33.23 10.27
C GLY A 177 2.04 -32.67 8.92
N ILE A 178 1.09 -32.21 8.10
CA ILE A 178 1.39 -31.56 6.81
C ILE A 178 2.27 -30.32 7.02
N LEU A 179 1.91 -29.46 7.97
CA LEU A 179 2.66 -28.24 8.25
C LEU A 179 4.10 -28.54 8.67
N LYS A 180 4.30 -29.53 9.56
CA LYS A 180 5.63 -29.96 10.00
C LYS A 180 6.48 -30.50 8.86
N ILE A 181 5.91 -31.33 7.99
CA ILE A 181 6.63 -31.95 6.87
C ILE A 181 7.04 -30.90 5.85
N ILE A 182 6.11 -30.03 5.42
CA ILE A 182 6.44 -28.99 4.44
C ILE A 182 7.43 -27.99 5.05
N SER A 183 7.31 -27.67 6.34
CA SER A 183 8.28 -26.81 7.03
C SER A 183 9.68 -27.43 7.02
N ALA A 184 9.81 -28.74 7.25
CA ALA A 184 11.08 -29.45 7.19
C ALA A 184 11.69 -29.49 5.77
N ILE A 185 10.88 -29.38 4.71
CA ILE A 185 11.36 -29.23 3.33
C ILE A 185 11.96 -27.84 3.11
N VAL A 186 11.39 -26.80 3.73
CA VAL A 186 11.74 -25.40 3.49
C VAL A 186 12.83 -24.88 4.42
N SER A 187 12.96 -25.43 5.63
CA SER A 187 13.91 -24.96 6.65
C SER A 187 14.36 -26.08 7.58
N ASP A 188 15.68 -26.19 7.78
CA ASP A 188 16.31 -27.09 8.75
C ASP A 188 16.15 -26.61 10.21
N ILE A 189 15.77 -25.33 10.40
CA ILE A 189 15.60 -24.72 11.72
C ILE A 189 14.09 -24.61 12.02
N PRO A 190 13.55 -25.38 12.99
CA PRO A 190 12.11 -25.46 13.26
C PRO A 190 11.47 -24.20 13.86
N SER A 191 12.27 -23.31 14.45
CA SER A 191 11.80 -22.21 15.32
C SER A 191 11.90 -20.81 14.70
N SER A 192 12.50 -20.67 13.52
CA SER A 192 12.71 -19.37 12.85
C SER A 192 12.38 -19.48 11.36
N LEU A 193 11.09 -19.36 11.05
CA LEU A 193 10.64 -19.15 9.67
C LEU A 193 10.55 -17.65 9.45
N THR A 194 11.34 -17.13 8.50
CA THR A 194 11.11 -15.79 7.97
C THR A 194 9.75 -15.73 7.26
N ASP A 195 9.14 -14.56 7.17
CA ASP A 195 7.81 -14.38 6.57
C ASP A 195 7.72 -14.99 5.17
N ASN A 196 8.76 -14.85 4.34
CA ASN A 196 8.78 -15.41 2.98
C ASN A 196 8.82 -16.94 2.99
N ARG A 197 9.64 -17.56 3.85
CA ARG A 197 9.69 -19.02 3.96
C ARG A 197 8.38 -19.59 4.47
N LEU A 198 7.75 -18.93 5.45
CA LEU A 198 6.43 -19.31 5.93
C LEU A 198 5.40 -19.25 4.81
N ARG A 199 5.39 -18.20 3.99
CA ARG A 199 4.49 -18.11 2.81
C ARG A 199 4.72 -19.24 1.82
N HIS A 200 5.97 -19.65 1.57
CA HIS A 200 6.24 -20.81 0.70
C HIS A 200 5.67 -22.11 1.26
N VAL A 201 5.80 -22.34 2.58
CA VAL A 201 5.22 -23.51 3.26
C VAL A 201 3.71 -23.51 3.10
N LEU A 202 3.05 -22.39 3.41
CA LEU A 202 1.60 -22.27 3.34
C LEU A 202 1.10 -22.40 1.89
N GLN A 203 1.72 -21.71 0.93
CA GLN A 203 1.38 -21.81 -0.49
C GLN A 203 1.48 -23.26 -1.00
N SER A 204 2.55 -23.98 -0.63
CA SER A 204 2.75 -25.38 -1.04
C SER A 204 1.63 -26.28 -0.50
N ALA A 205 1.23 -26.08 0.75
CA ALA A 205 0.10 -26.79 1.33
C ALA A 205 -1.21 -26.50 0.57
N VAL A 206 -1.46 -25.23 0.21
CA VAL A 206 -2.66 -24.84 -0.53
C VAL A 206 -2.71 -25.46 -1.92
N ILE A 207 -1.59 -25.48 -2.66
CA ILE A 207 -1.53 -26.14 -3.98
C ILE A 207 -1.87 -27.63 -3.84
N ALA A 208 -1.33 -28.30 -2.81
CA ALA A 208 -1.63 -29.70 -2.56
C ALA A 208 -3.12 -29.93 -2.20
N PHE A 209 -3.71 -29.06 -1.37
CA PHE A 209 -5.13 -29.13 -1.04
C PHE A 209 -6.03 -28.84 -2.23
N HIS A 210 -5.68 -27.88 -3.08
CA HIS A 210 -6.37 -27.56 -4.32
C HIS A 210 -6.36 -28.75 -5.30
N GLY A 211 -5.20 -29.42 -5.42
CA GLY A 211 -5.07 -30.64 -6.22
C GLY A 211 -5.96 -31.78 -5.70
N ARG A 212 -6.19 -31.86 -4.39
CA ARG A 212 -7.09 -32.84 -3.77
C ARG A 212 -8.57 -32.49 -3.92
N SER A 213 -8.92 -31.20 -3.78
CA SER A 213 -10.28 -30.70 -3.89
C SER A 213 -10.27 -29.34 -4.58
N ARG A 214 -10.94 -29.26 -5.74
CA ARG A 214 -11.06 -28.00 -6.50
C ARG A 214 -11.80 -26.89 -5.74
N GLU A 215 -12.56 -27.24 -4.70
CA GLU A 215 -13.23 -26.28 -3.83
C GLU A 215 -12.23 -25.46 -3.00
N MET A 216 -11.01 -25.98 -2.77
CA MET A 216 -9.92 -25.29 -2.07
C MET A 216 -9.25 -24.26 -2.99
N SER A 217 -9.98 -23.22 -3.38
CA SER A 217 -9.61 -22.32 -4.47
C SER A 217 -9.49 -20.84 -4.07
N THR A 218 -9.77 -20.48 -2.81
CA THR A 218 -9.70 -19.08 -2.34
C THR A 218 -8.39 -18.40 -2.76
N LEU A 219 -7.25 -19.03 -2.45
CA LEU A 219 -5.95 -18.45 -2.76
C LEU A 219 -5.67 -18.41 -4.27
N GLN A 220 -6.11 -19.42 -5.02
CA GLN A 220 -6.00 -19.44 -6.48
C GLN A 220 -6.81 -18.29 -7.11
N TYR A 221 -7.99 -17.94 -6.57
CA TYR A 221 -8.74 -16.77 -7.01
C TYR A 221 -7.97 -15.48 -6.72
N ILE A 222 -7.43 -15.31 -5.51
CA ILE A 222 -6.64 -14.12 -5.13
C ILE A 222 -5.42 -13.96 -6.04
N VAL A 223 -4.67 -15.04 -6.27
CA VAL A 223 -3.50 -15.04 -7.15
C VAL A 223 -3.91 -14.69 -8.59
N CYS A 224 -5.03 -15.23 -9.08
CA CYS A 224 -5.54 -14.89 -10.41
C CYS A 224 -5.93 -13.41 -10.51
N MET A 225 -6.57 -12.83 -9.48
CA MET A 225 -6.89 -11.40 -9.43
C MET A 225 -5.63 -10.53 -9.49
N ILE A 226 -4.61 -10.88 -8.72
CA ILE A 226 -3.31 -10.17 -8.72
C ILE A 226 -2.66 -10.24 -10.11
N GLN A 227 -2.68 -11.42 -10.75
CA GLN A 227 -2.12 -11.61 -12.09
C GLN A 227 -2.87 -10.78 -13.14
N ALA A 228 -4.21 -10.83 -13.13
CA ALA A 228 -5.05 -10.08 -14.06
C ALA A 228 -4.85 -8.57 -13.88
N HIS A 229 -4.85 -8.08 -12.64
CA HIS A 229 -4.60 -6.68 -12.32
C HIS A 229 -3.17 -6.24 -12.69
N GLY A 230 -2.19 -7.12 -12.53
CA GLY A 230 -0.79 -6.90 -12.92
C GLY A 230 -0.53 -6.95 -14.43
N GLY A 231 -1.56 -7.11 -15.26
CA GLY A 231 -1.43 -7.14 -16.72
C GLY A 231 -0.89 -8.46 -17.28
N CYS A 232 -0.93 -9.55 -16.51
CA CYS A 232 -0.53 -10.87 -16.98
C CYS A 232 -1.46 -11.34 -18.11
N THR A 233 -0.90 -11.91 -19.17
CA THR A 233 -1.71 -12.36 -20.31
C THR A 233 -2.56 -13.58 -19.93
N ASN A 234 -3.73 -13.75 -20.57
CA ASN A 234 -4.57 -14.94 -20.34
C ASN A 234 -3.79 -16.25 -20.55
N ARG A 235 -2.89 -16.28 -21.55
CA ARG A 235 -2.05 -17.44 -21.85
C ARG A 235 -1.10 -17.78 -20.71
N ASP A 236 -0.53 -16.78 -20.07
CA ASP A 236 0.39 -16.99 -18.94
C ASP A 236 -0.38 -17.46 -17.70
N ILE A 237 -1.57 -16.90 -17.44
CA ILE A 237 -2.45 -17.39 -16.37
C ILE A 237 -2.83 -18.85 -16.63
N GLU A 238 -3.23 -19.23 -17.84
CA GLU A 238 -3.56 -20.62 -18.21
C GLU A 238 -2.40 -21.60 -17.97
N ARG A 239 -1.14 -21.16 -18.16
CA ARG A 239 0.03 -21.98 -17.83
C ARG A 239 0.15 -22.21 -16.32
N LEU A 240 -0.10 -21.17 -15.51
CA LEU A 240 -0.04 -21.25 -14.05
C LEU A 240 -1.21 -22.06 -13.46
N VAL A 241 -2.36 -22.10 -14.13
CA VAL A 241 -3.48 -22.99 -13.77
C VAL A 241 -3.07 -24.46 -13.81
N LYS A 242 -2.25 -24.87 -14.79
CA LYS A 242 -1.81 -26.27 -14.95
C LYS A 242 -1.01 -26.80 -13.76
N ILE A 243 -0.40 -25.89 -12.98
CA ILE A 243 0.36 -26.22 -11.78
C ILE A 243 -0.37 -25.83 -10.48
N GLY A 244 -1.66 -25.47 -10.56
CA GLY A 244 -2.52 -25.22 -9.39
C GLY A 244 -2.27 -23.89 -8.68
N LEU A 245 -1.59 -22.93 -9.32
CA LEU A 245 -1.31 -21.61 -8.74
C LEU A 245 -2.46 -20.62 -8.89
N SER A 246 -3.32 -20.81 -9.89
CA SER A 246 -4.34 -19.84 -10.28
C SER A 246 -5.59 -20.56 -10.79
N VAL A 247 -6.71 -19.83 -10.86
CA VAL A 247 -7.91 -20.28 -11.57
C VAL A 247 -7.87 -19.87 -13.04
N HIS A 248 -8.68 -20.51 -13.88
CA HIS A 248 -8.76 -20.15 -15.30
C HIS A 248 -9.29 -18.70 -15.47
N PRO A 249 -8.79 -17.92 -16.46
CA PRO A 249 -9.26 -16.55 -16.68
C PRO A 249 -10.78 -16.43 -16.86
N SER A 250 -11.41 -17.38 -17.55
CA SER A 250 -12.88 -17.39 -17.69
C SER A 250 -13.58 -17.61 -16.35
N THR A 251 -13.05 -18.50 -15.51
CA THR A 251 -13.58 -18.75 -14.15
C THR A 251 -13.46 -17.50 -13.28
N LEU A 252 -12.33 -16.78 -13.35
CA LEU A 252 -12.18 -15.51 -12.66
C LEU A 252 -13.21 -14.48 -13.15
N ARG A 253 -13.36 -14.32 -14.48
CA ARG A 253 -14.33 -13.37 -15.05
C ARG A 253 -15.76 -13.66 -14.60
N SER A 254 -16.19 -14.92 -14.67
CA SER A 254 -17.52 -15.32 -14.18
C SER A 254 -17.67 -15.05 -12.69
N LYS A 255 -16.59 -15.24 -11.90
CA LYS A 255 -16.61 -14.94 -10.48
C LYS A 255 -16.74 -13.45 -10.19
N LEU A 256 -15.96 -12.62 -10.87
CA LEU A 256 -16.03 -11.16 -10.74
C LEU A 256 -17.39 -10.61 -11.21
N ALA A 257 -17.94 -11.16 -12.29
CA ALA A 257 -19.29 -10.82 -12.74
C ALA A 257 -20.35 -11.14 -11.68
N SER A 258 -20.22 -12.27 -10.97
CA SER A 258 -21.10 -12.61 -9.85
C SER A 258 -20.99 -11.68 -8.64
N TRP A 259 -19.98 -10.79 -8.61
CA TRP A 259 -19.76 -9.83 -7.53
C TRP A 259 -20.16 -8.41 -7.91
N GLN A 260 -20.69 -8.19 -9.11
CA GLN A 260 -21.02 -6.86 -9.60
C GLN A 260 -21.99 -6.11 -8.67
N GLU A 261 -22.96 -6.81 -8.08
CA GLU A 261 -23.93 -6.25 -7.14
C GLU A 261 -23.34 -5.96 -5.74
N ASN A 262 -22.17 -6.51 -5.42
CA ASN A 262 -21.50 -6.28 -4.13
C ASN A 262 -20.54 -5.09 -4.16
N LEU A 263 -20.24 -4.54 -5.34
CA LEU A 263 -19.20 -3.51 -5.49
C LEU A 263 -19.59 -2.19 -4.80
N ASP A 264 -20.88 -1.91 -4.71
CA ASP A 264 -21.42 -0.68 -4.17
C ASP A 264 -22.37 -0.90 -2.98
N SER A 265 -22.33 -2.09 -2.37
CA SER A 265 -23.16 -2.41 -1.20
C SER A 265 -22.87 -1.45 -0.05
N ALA A 266 -21.58 -1.14 0.20
CA ALA A 266 -21.18 -0.20 1.25
C ALA A 266 -21.74 1.22 1.05
N ILE A 267 -21.81 1.68 -0.20
CA ILE A 267 -22.40 3.00 -0.51
C ILE A 267 -23.92 2.95 -0.40
N THR A 268 -24.54 1.84 -0.79
CA THR A 268 -25.98 1.65 -0.65
C THR A 268 -26.38 1.62 0.83
N GLU A 269 -25.61 0.96 1.69
CA GLU A 269 -25.80 0.99 3.14
C GLU A 269 -25.63 2.40 3.71
N LEU A 270 -24.63 3.17 3.24
CA LEU A 270 -24.45 4.57 3.65
C LEU A 270 -25.62 5.45 3.18
N LYS A 271 -26.13 5.23 1.96
CA LYS A 271 -27.33 5.91 1.44
C LYS A 271 -28.51 5.66 2.35
N GLU A 272 -28.77 4.41 2.72
CA GLU A 272 -29.92 4.03 3.57
C GLU A 272 -29.83 4.69 4.94
N LYS A 273 -28.66 4.64 5.59
CA LYS A 273 -28.42 5.32 6.87
C LYS A 273 -28.67 6.83 6.77
N TRP A 274 -28.15 7.45 5.72
CA TRP A 274 -28.35 8.88 5.48
C TRP A 274 -29.82 9.20 5.23
N GLN A 275 -30.54 8.38 4.45
CA GLN A 275 -31.97 8.54 4.19
C GLN A 275 -32.81 8.44 5.48
N ASN A 276 -32.41 7.58 6.41
CA ASN A 276 -33.09 7.42 7.70
C ASN A 276 -32.73 8.50 8.73
N GLY A 277 -31.89 9.48 8.36
CA GLY A 277 -31.44 10.54 9.26
C GLY A 277 -30.50 10.04 10.36
N GLU A 278 -29.85 8.89 10.18
CA GLU A 278 -28.89 8.36 11.14
C GLU A 278 -27.63 9.24 11.17
N SER A 279 -27.06 9.42 12.37
CA SER A 279 -25.81 10.15 12.54
C SER A 279 -24.66 9.31 11.97
N GLY A 280 -24.13 9.73 10.82
CA GLY A 280 -23.08 9.01 10.11
C GLY A 280 -22.37 9.88 9.07
N PRO A 281 -21.25 9.39 8.51
CA PRO A 281 -20.54 10.07 7.43
C PRO A 281 -21.40 10.10 6.16
N LYS A 282 -21.45 11.28 5.54
CA LYS A 282 -22.05 11.46 4.20
C LYS A 282 -21.06 11.02 3.12
N TYR A 283 -21.45 11.16 1.86
CA TYR A 283 -20.56 10.93 0.74
C TYR A 283 -20.92 11.83 -0.44
N GLN A 284 -19.95 11.97 -1.33
CA GLN A 284 -20.05 12.73 -2.55
C GLN A 284 -19.72 11.81 -3.73
N LEU A 285 -20.34 12.08 -4.89
CA LEU A 285 -20.00 11.39 -6.12
C LEU A 285 -19.02 12.25 -6.91
N VAL A 286 -17.98 11.63 -7.43
CA VAL A 286 -17.00 12.29 -8.30
C VAL A 286 -16.97 11.59 -9.64
N GLY A 287 -17.13 12.35 -10.70
CA GLY A 287 -17.29 11.85 -12.07
C GLY A 287 -16.32 12.47 -13.06
N ASP A 288 -15.86 11.67 -14.03
CA ASP A 288 -15.08 12.16 -15.17
C ASP A 288 -15.27 11.27 -16.41
N ASN A 289 -14.99 11.83 -17.59
CA ASN A 289 -15.05 11.06 -18.82
C ASN A 289 -13.93 10.02 -18.91
N TRP A 290 -14.22 8.94 -19.64
CA TRP A 290 -13.25 7.94 -20.05
C TRP A 290 -13.45 7.67 -21.55
N ASP A 291 -12.64 8.35 -22.34
CA ASP A 291 -12.68 8.26 -23.79
C ASP A 291 -11.53 7.41 -24.33
N LYS A 292 -11.85 6.51 -25.26
CA LYS A 292 -10.83 5.71 -25.96
C LYS A 292 -11.10 5.64 -27.44
N ASN A 293 -10.12 6.09 -28.23
CA ASN A 293 -10.13 5.96 -29.68
C ASN A 293 -9.38 4.69 -30.10
N ILE A 294 -10.06 3.82 -30.85
CA ILE A 294 -9.47 2.68 -31.55
C ILE A 294 -9.24 3.13 -32.99
N VAL A 295 -7.97 3.34 -33.32
CA VAL A 295 -7.56 3.84 -34.64
C VAL A 295 -7.18 2.64 -35.52
N PRO A 296 -7.81 2.47 -36.69
CA PRO A 296 -7.39 1.43 -37.63
C PRO A 296 -6.03 1.78 -38.24
N SER A 297 -5.25 0.76 -38.64
CA SER A 297 -3.95 0.96 -39.29
C SER A 297 -4.05 1.82 -40.55
N TYR A 298 -5.16 1.70 -41.27
CA TYR A 298 -5.51 2.54 -42.42
C TYR A 298 -6.90 3.12 -42.21
N ARG A 299 -7.00 4.46 -42.18
CA ARG A 299 -8.31 5.13 -42.09
C ARG A 299 -8.90 5.23 -43.49
N THR A 300 -10.10 4.70 -43.66
CA THR A 300 -10.89 4.87 -44.89
C THR A 300 -12.30 5.31 -44.53
N THR A 301 -13.11 5.70 -45.52
CA THR A 301 -14.52 6.03 -45.29
C THR A 301 -15.30 4.87 -44.67
N GLN A 302 -14.88 3.62 -44.94
CA GLN A 302 -15.49 2.39 -44.44
C GLN A 302 -14.87 1.94 -43.10
N GLN A 303 -13.59 2.24 -42.87
CA GLN A 303 -12.86 1.93 -41.64
C GLN A 303 -12.48 3.22 -40.92
N LYS A 304 -13.44 3.74 -40.14
CA LYS A 304 -13.26 4.94 -39.33
C LYS A 304 -12.68 4.61 -37.96
N THR A 305 -12.16 5.63 -37.27
CA THR A 305 -11.83 5.54 -35.85
C THR A 305 -13.10 5.16 -35.07
N VAL A 306 -13.00 4.15 -34.23
CA VAL A 306 -14.06 3.81 -33.26
C VAL A 306 -13.76 4.56 -31.97
N SER A 307 -14.65 5.46 -31.58
CA SER A 307 -14.56 6.21 -30.32
C SER A 307 -15.49 5.59 -29.30
N ILE A 308 -14.91 5.12 -28.20
CA ILE A 308 -15.61 4.61 -27.03
C ILE A 308 -15.70 5.78 -26.05
N HIS A 309 -16.92 6.08 -25.59
CA HIS A 309 -17.19 7.15 -24.63
C HIS A 309 -17.88 6.53 -23.42
N LEU A 310 -17.18 6.54 -22.29
CA LEU A 310 -17.69 6.08 -21.00
C LEU A 310 -17.55 7.19 -19.98
N PHE A 311 -18.22 7.05 -18.86
CA PHE A 311 -18.11 7.98 -17.74
C PHE A 311 -17.78 7.21 -16.47
N ASN A 312 -16.66 7.54 -15.85
CA ASN A 312 -16.18 6.88 -14.64
C ASN A 312 -16.71 7.61 -13.42
N VAL A 313 -17.28 6.86 -12.46
CA VAL A 313 -17.80 7.42 -11.21
C VAL A 313 -17.16 6.74 -10.01
N ILE A 314 -16.79 7.54 -9.02
CA ILE A 314 -16.35 7.09 -7.70
C ILE A 314 -17.20 7.78 -6.64
N ALA A 315 -17.49 7.09 -5.53
CA ALA A 315 -18.04 7.71 -4.34
C ALA A 315 -16.91 7.96 -3.32
N VAL A 316 -16.93 9.11 -2.68
CA VAL A 316 -15.94 9.53 -1.69
C VAL A 316 -16.66 9.81 -0.40
N GLU A 317 -16.29 9.10 0.67
CA GLU A 317 -16.86 9.30 1.99
C GLU A 317 -16.36 10.62 2.61
N ASP A 318 -17.29 11.42 3.12
CA ASP A 318 -17.00 12.67 3.78
C ASP A 318 -16.38 12.42 5.15
N ARG A 319 -15.13 12.82 5.29
CA ARG A 319 -14.43 12.75 6.60
C ARG A 319 -15.01 13.74 7.61
N ILE A 320 -15.59 14.85 7.12
CA ILE A 320 -16.17 15.91 7.91
C ILE A 320 -17.47 16.30 7.23
N THR A 321 -18.58 16.15 7.95
CA THR A 321 -19.82 16.83 7.57
C THR A 321 -19.74 18.23 8.18
N PRO A 322 -19.54 19.30 7.39
CA PRO A 322 -19.49 20.64 7.94
C PRO A 322 -20.84 20.94 8.60
N ILE A 323 -20.80 21.39 9.86
CA ILE A 323 -21.94 22.12 10.41
C ILE A 323 -21.98 23.40 9.60
N ILE A 324 -23.02 23.56 8.78
CA ILE A 324 -23.30 24.84 8.14
C ILE A 324 -23.69 25.76 9.28
N GLU A 325 -22.71 26.44 9.87
CA GLU A 325 -22.99 27.67 10.61
C GLU A 325 -23.76 28.52 9.61
N ILE A 326 -25.01 28.86 9.95
CA ILE A 326 -25.85 29.74 9.14
C ILE A 326 -24.94 30.90 8.75
N PRO A 327 -24.64 31.07 7.45
CA PRO A 327 -23.76 32.16 7.04
C PRO A 327 -24.33 33.42 7.67
N PRO A 328 -23.50 34.29 8.29
CA PRO A 328 -24.00 35.58 8.74
C PRO A 328 -24.78 36.19 7.59
N GLU A 329 -26.00 36.68 7.86
CA GLU A 329 -26.94 37.17 6.84
C GLU A 329 -26.16 37.85 5.71
N ILE A 330 -26.20 37.25 4.51
CA ILE A 330 -25.56 37.84 3.35
C ILE A 330 -26.24 39.19 3.19
N LYS A 331 -25.52 40.27 3.51
CA LYS A 331 -26.05 41.63 3.39
C LYS A 331 -26.56 41.79 1.96
N SER A 332 -27.77 42.34 1.81
CA SER A 332 -28.24 42.76 0.49
C SER A 332 -27.15 43.60 -0.18
N PRO A 333 -26.91 43.49 -1.50
CA PRO A 333 -25.97 44.35 -2.20
C PRO A 333 -26.15 45.85 -1.88
N ASP A 334 -27.39 46.28 -1.62
CA ASP A 334 -27.75 47.65 -1.25
C ASP A 334 -27.34 48.05 0.19
N HIS A 335 -27.02 47.08 1.03
CA HIS A 335 -26.59 47.24 2.43
C HIS A 335 -25.11 46.91 2.65
N MET A 336 -24.39 46.54 1.59
CA MET A 336 -22.94 46.37 1.67
C MET A 336 -22.27 47.74 1.68
N THR A 337 -21.38 47.97 2.64
CA THR A 337 -20.52 49.15 2.66
C THR A 337 -19.16 48.81 2.06
N THR A 338 -18.37 49.81 1.68
CA THR A 338 -16.99 49.61 1.19
C THR A 338 -16.13 48.85 2.21
N GLU A 339 -16.40 49.00 3.51
CA GLU A 339 -15.70 48.31 4.60
C GLU A 339 -15.93 46.80 4.57
N ASP A 340 -17.07 46.32 4.07
CA ASP A 340 -17.38 44.89 3.95
C ASP A 340 -16.48 44.17 2.94
N PHE A 341 -15.83 44.91 2.04
CA PHE A 341 -14.88 44.39 1.05
C PHE A 341 -13.42 44.47 1.54
N ILE A 342 -13.17 45.11 2.68
CA ILE A 342 -11.84 45.26 3.26
C ILE A 342 -11.62 44.12 4.25
N PRO A 343 -10.52 43.34 4.14
CA PRO A 343 -10.25 42.26 5.09
C PRO A 343 -10.27 42.77 6.53
N SER A 344 -11.02 42.10 7.40
CA SER A 344 -11.11 42.46 8.81
C SER A 344 -9.75 42.35 9.49
N ILE A 345 -9.59 42.95 10.67
CA ILE A 345 -8.37 42.79 11.49
C ILE A 345 -8.10 41.29 11.73
N GLN A 346 -9.15 40.49 11.90
CA GLN A 346 -9.02 39.06 12.09
C GLN A 346 -8.50 38.35 10.83
N ASP A 347 -8.99 38.71 9.65
CA ASP A 347 -8.53 38.16 8.37
C ASP A 347 -7.07 38.53 8.10
N GLN A 348 -6.69 39.76 8.44
CA GLN A 348 -5.30 40.22 8.34
C GLN A 348 -4.36 39.44 9.26
N LEU A 349 -4.79 39.17 10.51
CA LEU A 349 -4.03 38.34 11.45
C LEU A 349 -3.92 36.89 10.99
N LEU A 350 -4.96 36.34 10.38
CA LEU A 350 -4.94 34.99 9.81
C LEU A 350 -3.99 34.92 8.62
N LEU A 351 -4.11 35.83 7.66
CA LEU A 351 -3.23 35.91 6.50
C LEU A 351 -1.77 36.06 6.92
N ARG A 352 -1.49 36.89 7.94
CA ARG A 352 -0.15 37.02 8.55
C ARG A 352 0.39 35.68 9.04
N LYS A 353 -0.41 34.92 9.79
CA LYS A 353 0.00 33.60 10.29
C LYS A 353 0.27 32.62 9.15
N GLU A 354 -0.57 32.60 8.13
CA GLU A 354 -0.43 31.71 6.97
C GLU A 354 0.83 32.03 6.15
N LEU A 355 1.06 33.30 5.83
CA LEU A 355 2.26 33.74 5.10
C LEU A 355 3.55 33.44 5.88
N THR A 356 3.55 33.70 7.19
CA THR A 356 4.68 33.36 8.07
C THR A 356 4.97 31.86 8.05
N PHE A 357 3.94 31.03 8.09
CA PHE A 357 4.09 29.58 8.01
C PHE A 357 4.64 29.12 6.64
N ILE A 358 4.12 29.65 5.53
CA ILE A 358 4.57 29.29 4.18
C ILE A 358 6.06 29.64 4.00
N ILE A 359 6.45 30.87 4.36
CA ILE A 359 7.84 31.33 4.26
C ILE A 359 8.73 30.57 5.26
N GLY A 360 8.24 30.33 6.47
CA GLY A 360 8.97 29.62 7.50
C GLY A 360 9.32 28.20 7.11
N ASN A 361 8.38 27.47 6.51
CA ASN A 361 8.65 26.14 5.97
C ASN A 361 9.70 26.16 4.87
N ALA A 362 9.63 27.13 3.95
CA ALA A 362 10.62 27.28 2.89
C ALA A 362 12.03 27.49 3.47
N VAL A 363 12.15 28.35 4.48
CA VAL A 363 13.43 28.67 5.14
C VAL A 363 13.96 27.50 5.97
N VAL A 364 13.14 26.93 6.85
CA VAL A 364 13.51 25.81 7.73
C VAL A 364 13.89 24.56 6.94
N ALA A 365 13.20 24.28 5.84
CA ALA A 365 13.45 23.08 5.04
C ALA A 365 14.76 23.16 4.21
N ASN A 366 15.24 24.37 3.92
CA ASN A 366 16.34 24.57 2.97
C ASN A 366 17.61 25.18 3.60
N LEU A 367 17.55 25.79 4.78
CA LEU A 367 18.75 26.27 5.49
C LEU A 367 19.33 25.22 6.45
N PRO A 368 20.55 24.70 6.23
CA PRO A 368 21.15 23.65 7.06
C PRO A 368 21.25 24.01 8.55
N GLN A 369 21.59 25.27 8.85
CA GLN A 369 21.72 25.76 10.23
C GLN A 369 20.39 25.75 11.01
N LEU A 370 19.25 25.68 10.32
CA LEU A 370 17.92 25.56 10.92
C LEU A 370 17.42 24.12 10.99
N ASN A 371 18.24 23.11 10.67
CA ASN A 371 17.82 21.71 10.70
C ASN A 371 17.33 21.26 12.10
N MET A 372 17.73 21.94 13.18
CA MET A 372 17.18 21.71 14.52
C MET A 372 15.65 21.92 14.60
N PHE A 373 15.07 22.69 13.66
CA PHE A 373 13.64 22.89 13.54
C PHE A 373 12.91 21.75 12.83
N SER A 374 13.61 20.82 12.16
CA SER A 374 13.00 19.73 11.38
C SER A 374 12.02 18.85 12.19
N LYS A 375 12.24 18.72 13.51
CA LYS A 375 11.40 17.93 14.42
C LYS A 375 10.36 18.75 15.18
N ILE A 376 10.52 20.08 15.26
CA ILE A 376 9.71 20.94 16.14
C ILE A 376 8.83 21.92 15.37
N TYR A 377 9.23 22.35 14.17
CA TYR A 377 8.42 23.24 13.35
C TYR A 377 7.26 22.47 12.73
N PRO A 378 6.03 23.03 12.72
CA PRO A 378 4.87 22.33 12.21
C PRO A 378 5.00 22.01 10.71
N LYS A 379 4.69 20.77 10.31
CA LYS A 379 4.69 20.35 8.90
C LYS A 379 3.47 20.86 8.12
N HIS A 380 2.37 21.11 8.81
CA HIS A 380 1.11 21.55 8.25
C HIS A 380 0.60 22.76 9.03
N PHE A 381 -0.09 23.67 8.34
CA PHE A 381 -0.73 24.78 9.01
C PHE A 381 -1.89 24.21 9.84
N PRO A 382 -1.89 24.40 11.17
CA PRO A 382 -2.86 23.77 12.03
C PRO A 382 -4.27 24.30 11.72
N HIS A 383 -5.16 23.39 11.35
CA HIS A 383 -6.57 23.63 11.14
C HIS A 383 -7.42 22.77 12.09
N LYS A 384 -8.64 23.22 12.42
CA LYS A 384 -9.57 22.52 13.33
C LYS A 384 -9.82 21.04 12.99
N TYR A 385 -9.64 20.67 11.73
CA TYR A 385 -9.85 19.31 11.25
C TYR A 385 -8.58 18.57 10.82
N SER A 386 -7.38 19.05 11.19
CA SER A 386 -6.09 18.48 10.75
C SER A 386 -5.99 16.97 11.00
N ASP A 387 -6.40 16.52 12.18
CA ASP A 387 -6.34 15.10 12.58
C ASP A 387 -7.27 14.19 11.78
N VAL A 388 -8.33 14.77 11.21
CA VAL A 388 -9.34 14.07 10.43
C VAL A 388 -8.97 14.09 8.95
N VAL A 389 -8.58 15.25 8.40
CA VAL A 389 -8.18 15.39 6.98
C VAL A 389 -6.86 14.69 6.66
N GLY A 390 -6.00 14.49 7.65
CA GLY A 390 -4.74 13.74 7.50
C GLY A 390 -4.93 12.23 7.33
N ARG A 391 -6.13 11.70 7.60
CA ARG A 391 -6.44 10.26 7.46
C ARG A 391 -6.65 9.89 5.99
N ARG A 392 -6.36 8.64 5.65
CA ARG A 392 -6.61 8.11 4.30
C ARG A 392 -8.10 8.28 3.92
N THR A 393 -8.36 8.75 2.71
CA THR A 393 -9.71 8.88 2.17
C THR A 393 -10.30 7.50 1.86
N ASN A 394 -11.56 7.26 2.23
CA ASN A 394 -12.33 6.10 1.78
C ASN A 394 -13.00 6.42 0.46
N GLN A 395 -12.72 5.59 -0.55
CA GLN A 395 -13.21 5.76 -1.91
C GLN A 395 -13.78 4.44 -2.40
N TYR A 396 -14.92 4.51 -3.09
CA TYR A 396 -15.64 3.37 -3.59
C TYR A 396 -15.79 3.52 -5.11
N PRO A 397 -15.09 2.71 -5.91
CA PRO A 397 -15.22 2.76 -7.36
C PRO A 397 -16.60 2.22 -7.75
N LEU A 398 -17.45 3.08 -8.32
CA LEU A 398 -18.78 2.70 -8.80
C LEU A 398 -18.76 2.16 -10.23
N GLY A 399 -17.68 2.45 -10.96
CA GLY A 399 -17.37 1.86 -12.26
C GLY A 399 -17.57 2.81 -13.43
N LEU A 400 -17.65 2.20 -14.62
CA LEU A 400 -17.83 2.88 -15.89
C LEU A 400 -19.28 2.77 -16.34
N PHE A 401 -19.85 3.91 -16.75
CA PHE A 401 -21.19 4.03 -17.28
C PHE A 401 -21.12 4.32 -18.79
N ASP A 402 -22.03 3.75 -19.56
CA ASP A 402 -22.18 4.02 -20.99
C ASP A 402 -22.80 5.42 -21.18
N CYS A 403 -21.98 6.45 -21.00
CA CYS A 403 -22.38 7.84 -21.12
C CYS A 403 -21.39 8.58 -22.00
N ASN A 404 -21.89 9.09 -23.13
CA ASN A 404 -21.20 10.10 -23.90
C ASN A 404 -21.62 11.48 -23.40
N GLU A 405 -20.78 12.09 -22.58
CA GLU A 405 -21.01 13.42 -22.00
C GLU A 405 -21.27 14.53 -23.04
N THR A 406 -20.89 14.35 -24.31
CA THR A 406 -21.23 15.30 -25.38
C THR A 406 -22.71 15.28 -25.77
N LYS A 407 -23.45 14.23 -25.39
CA LYS A 407 -24.87 14.06 -25.66
C LYS A 407 -25.67 14.29 -24.40
N ASN A 408 -26.49 15.34 -24.41
CA ASN A 408 -27.31 15.71 -23.25
C ASN A 408 -28.23 14.54 -22.79
N THR A 409 -28.75 13.75 -23.72
CA THR A 409 -29.60 12.58 -23.41
C THR A 409 -28.87 11.50 -22.61
N ASP A 410 -27.57 11.31 -22.86
CA ASP A 410 -26.77 10.29 -22.17
C ASP A 410 -26.42 10.78 -20.76
N VAL A 411 -26.16 12.08 -20.60
CA VAL A 411 -25.95 12.72 -19.29
C VAL A 411 -27.22 12.67 -18.44
N ILE A 412 -28.40 12.94 -19.01
CA ILE A 412 -29.68 12.82 -18.31
C ILE A 412 -29.87 11.40 -17.78
N ARG A 413 -29.64 10.37 -18.63
CA ARG A 413 -29.76 8.96 -18.22
C ARG A 413 -28.78 8.61 -17.10
N LEU A 414 -27.52 9.03 -17.23
CA LEU A 414 -26.52 8.84 -16.19
C LEU A 414 -26.99 9.43 -14.86
N LEU A 415 -27.47 10.68 -14.86
CA LEU A 415 -27.95 11.34 -13.64
C LEU A 415 -29.20 10.67 -13.07
N GLN A 416 -30.12 10.16 -13.89
CA GLN A 416 -31.26 9.38 -13.41
C GLN A 416 -30.81 8.09 -12.73
N ASP A 417 -29.89 7.34 -13.35
CA ASP A 417 -29.36 6.09 -12.81
C ASP A 417 -28.63 6.31 -11.47
N LEU A 418 -27.78 7.35 -11.41
CA LEU A 418 -27.08 7.73 -10.19
C LEU A 418 -28.05 8.24 -9.11
N SER A 419 -29.05 9.05 -9.47
CA SER A 419 -30.07 9.54 -8.52
C SER A 419 -30.81 8.37 -7.87
N LYS A 420 -31.24 7.41 -8.70
CA LYS A 420 -31.97 6.23 -8.24
C LYS A 420 -31.15 5.41 -7.26
N LYS A 421 -29.88 5.19 -7.59
CA LYS A 421 -29.04 4.25 -6.85
C LYS A 421 -28.34 4.87 -5.65
N TYR A 422 -27.87 6.11 -5.75
CA TYR A 422 -26.92 6.71 -4.80
C TYR A 422 -27.35 8.06 -4.22
N VAL A 423 -28.55 8.56 -4.51
CA VAL A 423 -29.04 9.78 -3.84
C VAL A 423 -30.16 9.42 -2.87
N PRO A 424 -30.05 9.78 -1.58
CA PRO A 424 -31.13 9.56 -0.62
C PRO A 424 -32.40 10.32 -1.02
N TYR A 425 -33.54 9.63 -1.01
CA TYR A 425 -34.84 10.19 -1.38
C TYR A 425 -35.89 9.80 -0.34
N SER A 426 -36.47 10.79 0.35
CA SER A 426 -37.44 10.61 1.43
C SER A 426 -38.49 11.71 1.36
N ASP A 427 -39.76 11.40 1.67
CA ASP A 427 -40.86 12.38 1.70
C ASP A 427 -40.99 13.23 0.42
N GLU A 428 -40.85 12.57 -0.74
CA GLU A 428 -40.86 13.21 -2.07
C GLU A 428 -39.81 14.30 -2.27
N LYS A 429 -38.74 14.29 -1.47
CA LYS A 429 -37.63 15.24 -1.55
C LYS A 429 -36.30 14.51 -1.55
N PHE A 430 -35.36 15.01 -2.32
CA PHE A 430 -33.98 14.57 -2.21
C PHE A 430 -33.33 15.15 -0.96
N THR A 431 -32.54 14.33 -0.27
CA THR A 431 -31.44 14.88 0.50
C THR A 431 -30.30 15.08 -0.48
N ILE A 432 -30.06 16.35 -0.83
CA ILE A 432 -29.18 16.73 -1.94
C ILE A 432 -27.78 16.13 -1.76
N SER A 433 -27.28 15.45 -2.79
CA SER A 433 -25.91 14.94 -2.86
C SER A 433 -25.04 15.89 -3.69
N ASP A 434 -23.80 16.08 -3.26
CA ASP A 434 -22.81 16.80 -4.04
C ASP A 434 -22.30 15.88 -5.17
N PHE A 435 -22.42 16.35 -6.41
CA PHE A 435 -21.85 15.71 -7.59
C PHE A 435 -20.67 16.51 -8.09
N HIS A 436 -19.46 16.09 -7.74
CA HIS A 436 -18.23 16.72 -8.20
C HIS A 436 -17.90 16.27 -9.62
N CYS A 437 -18.00 17.23 -10.52
CA CYS A 437 -17.49 17.18 -11.87
C CYS A 437 -16.01 17.55 -11.85
N ARG A 438 -15.16 16.76 -12.51
CA ARG A 438 -13.72 17.01 -12.48
C ARG A 438 -13.32 18.33 -13.16
N ASP A 439 -14.03 18.74 -14.20
CA ASP A 439 -13.76 19.97 -14.95
C ASP A 439 -15.02 20.80 -15.20
N ARG A 440 -14.83 22.04 -15.66
CA ARG A 440 -15.92 22.98 -15.92
C ARG A 440 -16.83 22.53 -17.06
N LEU A 441 -16.29 21.80 -18.03
CA LEU A 441 -17.06 21.34 -19.18
C LEU A 441 -18.06 20.25 -18.78
N THR A 442 -17.64 19.32 -17.91
CA THR A 442 -18.52 18.30 -17.33
C THR A 442 -19.62 18.95 -16.49
N ASP A 443 -19.26 19.95 -15.67
CA ASP A 443 -20.22 20.71 -14.87
C ASP A 443 -21.27 21.44 -15.73
N GLU A 444 -20.86 22.09 -16.82
CA GLU A 444 -21.78 22.73 -17.79
C GLU A 444 -22.75 21.72 -18.41
N ARG A 445 -22.30 20.50 -18.71
CA ARG A 445 -23.15 19.44 -19.27
C ARG A 445 -24.16 18.90 -18.25
N VAL A 446 -23.77 18.79 -16.98
CA VAL A 446 -24.69 18.43 -15.89
C VAL A 446 -25.75 19.52 -15.69
N GLN A 447 -25.34 20.79 -15.66
CA GLN A 447 -26.27 21.93 -15.59
C GLN A 447 -27.23 21.94 -16.78
N SER A 448 -26.72 21.74 -17.99
CA SER A 448 -27.54 21.65 -19.21
C SER A 448 -28.57 20.52 -19.16
N ALA A 449 -28.22 19.38 -18.55
CA ALA A 449 -29.13 18.26 -18.34
C ALA A 449 -30.24 18.62 -17.33
N GLN A 450 -29.88 19.28 -16.23
CA GLN A 450 -30.83 19.74 -15.21
C GLN A 450 -31.79 20.80 -15.77
N GLU A 451 -31.27 21.79 -16.50
CA GLU A 451 -32.08 22.81 -17.17
C GLU A 451 -33.05 22.21 -18.20
N ALA A 452 -32.60 21.24 -18.99
CA ALA A 452 -33.45 20.55 -19.95
C ALA A 452 -34.59 19.78 -19.29
N MET A 453 -34.40 19.34 -18.04
CA MET A 453 -35.37 18.58 -17.27
C MET A 453 -36.16 19.44 -16.27
N ALA A 454 -35.93 20.75 -16.19
CA ALA A 454 -36.49 21.63 -15.15
C ALA A 454 -38.04 21.66 -15.12
N ASN A 455 -38.70 21.38 -16.24
CA ASN A 455 -40.17 21.37 -16.34
C ASN A 455 -40.81 19.99 -16.08
N ALA A 456 -40.04 18.99 -15.66
CA ALA A 456 -40.59 17.67 -15.39
C ALA A 456 -41.47 17.63 -14.12
N ASP A 457 -42.41 16.69 -14.09
CA ASP A 457 -43.50 16.68 -13.09
C ASP A 457 -43.01 16.42 -11.65
N ASN A 458 -41.94 15.65 -11.47
CA ASN A 458 -41.43 15.27 -10.16
C ASN A 458 -39.93 15.62 -9.98
N PRO A 459 -39.46 15.81 -8.72
CA PRO A 459 -38.06 16.14 -8.42
C PRO A 459 -37.03 15.19 -9.02
N PHE A 460 -37.37 13.90 -9.09
CA PHE A 460 -36.49 12.86 -9.64
C PHE A 460 -36.24 13.09 -11.12
N ASP A 461 -37.30 13.31 -11.90
CA ASP A 461 -37.18 13.59 -13.33
C ASP A 461 -36.53 14.95 -13.58
N ARG A 462 -36.71 15.92 -12.68
CA ARG A 462 -36.02 17.23 -12.72
C ARG A 462 -34.54 17.17 -12.33
N LEU A 463 -34.02 15.99 -11.95
CA LEU A 463 -32.61 15.79 -11.58
C LEU A 463 -32.16 16.67 -10.39
N GLU A 464 -33.07 16.94 -9.45
CA GLU A 464 -32.82 17.78 -8.27
C GLU A 464 -31.94 17.09 -7.19
N GLY A 465 -31.59 15.82 -7.40
CA GLY A 465 -30.78 15.04 -6.47
C GLY A 465 -29.32 15.47 -6.37
N PHE A 466 -28.85 16.32 -7.29
CA PHE A 466 -27.45 16.71 -7.40
C PHE A 466 -27.23 18.22 -7.38
N ILE A 467 -26.20 18.64 -6.65
CA ILE A 467 -25.53 19.93 -6.87
C ILE A 467 -24.22 19.64 -7.60
N SER A 468 -24.09 20.17 -8.83
CA SER A 468 -22.84 20.05 -9.57
C SER A 468 -21.76 20.97 -8.96
N LYS A 469 -20.56 20.43 -8.80
CA LYS A 469 -19.38 21.16 -8.28
C LYS A 469 -18.18 20.90 -9.18
N VAL A 470 -17.31 21.90 -9.35
CA VAL A 470 -16.07 21.74 -10.13
C VAL A 470 -14.91 21.42 -9.19
N GLU A 471 -14.16 20.36 -9.49
CA GLU A 471 -12.92 20.03 -8.77
C GLU A 471 -11.82 21.07 -9.03
N ASP A 472 -11.15 21.50 -7.96
CA ASP A 472 -10.17 22.61 -8.01
C ASP A 472 -8.84 22.24 -8.69
N TRP A 473 -8.61 20.97 -9.07
CA TRP A 473 -7.35 20.55 -9.70
C TRP A 473 -7.08 21.32 -11.01
N HIS A 474 -8.06 21.39 -11.90
CA HIS A 474 -7.94 22.13 -13.15
C HIS A 474 -7.79 23.64 -12.90
N ARG A 475 -8.45 24.16 -11.86
CA ARG A 475 -8.31 25.55 -11.43
C ARG A 475 -6.88 25.88 -11.00
N LEU A 476 -6.24 24.99 -10.22
CA LEU A 476 -4.83 25.14 -9.84
C LEU A 476 -3.89 25.11 -11.05
N MET A 477 -4.16 24.23 -12.02
CA MET A 477 -3.37 24.16 -13.26
C MET A 477 -3.52 25.45 -14.09
N ASN A 478 -4.75 25.95 -14.25
CA ASN A 478 -5.03 27.19 -14.96
C ASN A 478 -4.41 28.41 -14.27
N PHE A 479 -4.40 28.43 -12.94
CA PHE A 479 -3.76 29.49 -12.17
C PHE A 479 -2.23 29.49 -12.39
N LEU A 480 -1.60 28.32 -12.38
CA LEU A 480 -0.17 28.22 -12.69
C LEU A 480 0.14 28.61 -14.14
N GLU A 481 -0.71 28.23 -15.09
CA GLU A 481 -0.61 28.67 -16.49
C GLU A 481 -0.67 30.20 -16.60
N ALA A 482 -1.57 30.86 -15.87
CA ALA A 482 -1.65 32.33 -15.81
C ALA A 482 -0.37 32.96 -15.24
N ILE A 483 0.18 32.40 -14.15
CA ILE A 483 1.47 32.83 -13.60
C ILE A 483 2.59 32.67 -14.63
N CYS A 484 2.65 31.52 -15.32
CA CYS A 484 3.67 31.25 -16.34
C CYS A 484 3.58 32.26 -17.49
N LYS A 485 2.38 32.56 -17.98
CA LYS A 485 2.18 33.57 -19.03
C LYS A 485 2.71 34.95 -18.65
N LEU A 486 2.68 35.30 -17.36
CA LEU A 486 3.18 36.59 -16.87
C LEU A 486 4.68 36.60 -16.58
N THR A 487 5.27 35.45 -16.23
CA THR A 487 6.61 35.40 -15.60
C THR A 487 7.62 34.50 -16.29
N PHE A 488 7.19 33.70 -17.28
CA PHE A 488 8.00 32.71 -17.97
C PHE A 488 8.03 33.01 -19.48
N SER A 489 9.14 33.57 -19.96
CA SER A 489 9.38 33.80 -21.38
C SER A 489 10.71 33.20 -21.81
N THR A 490 10.73 32.51 -22.95
CA THR A 490 11.97 31.98 -23.54
C THR A 490 12.96 33.08 -23.92
N SER A 491 12.46 34.29 -24.20
CA SER A 491 13.29 35.45 -24.52
C SER A 491 14.11 35.93 -23.33
N SER A 492 13.69 35.63 -22.10
CA SER A 492 14.36 36.09 -20.88
C SER A 492 15.46 35.14 -20.40
N ALA A 493 16.01 34.30 -21.29
CA ALA A 493 17.00 33.28 -20.95
C ALA A 493 18.29 33.82 -20.35
N GLN A 494 18.70 35.02 -20.75
CA GLN A 494 19.90 35.69 -20.23
C GLN A 494 19.58 36.64 -19.07
N ASP A 495 18.30 36.89 -18.80
CA ASP A 495 17.86 37.83 -17.78
C ASP A 495 17.88 37.15 -16.42
N ARG A 496 18.96 37.41 -15.66
CA ARG A 496 19.14 36.87 -14.31
C ARG A 496 17.95 37.24 -13.42
N GLY A 497 17.40 36.24 -12.75
CA GLY A 497 16.26 36.40 -11.86
C GLY A 497 14.90 36.07 -12.48
N THR A 498 14.82 35.81 -13.78
CA THR A 498 13.57 35.35 -14.41
C THR A 498 13.36 33.84 -14.26
N ALA A 499 12.11 33.39 -14.35
CA ALA A 499 11.78 31.97 -14.19
C ALA A 499 12.44 31.09 -15.29
N TYR A 500 12.56 31.61 -16.52
CA TYR A 500 13.22 30.89 -17.61
C TYR A 500 14.74 30.81 -17.42
N TYR A 501 15.37 31.87 -16.91
CA TYR A 501 16.78 31.84 -16.51
C TYR A 501 17.03 30.73 -15.47
N TYR A 502 16.22 30.67 -14.40
CA TYR A 502 16.36 29.64 -13.37
C TYR A 502 16.09 28.23 -13.89
N ARG A 503 15.12 28.07 -14.80
CA ARG A 503 14.89 26.80 -15.49
C ARG A 503 16.16 26.29 -16.17
N ASN A 504 16.90 27.16 -16.85
CA ASN A 504 18.15 26.80 -17.53
C ASN A 504 19.28 26.54 -16.54
N LEU A 505 19.43 27.39 -15.53
CA LEU A 505 20.43 27.24 -14.48
C LEU A 505 20.29 25.91 -13.72
N LEU A 506 19.06 25.54 -13.38
CA LEU A 506 18.73 24.28 -12.68
C LEU A 506 18.68 23.08 -13.63
N ASN A 507 18.87 23.28 -14.94
CA ASN A 507 18.73 22.24 -15.97
C ASN A 507 17.38 21.48 -15.87
N ALA A 508 16.29 22.21 -15.59
CA ALA A 508 14.96 21.63 -15.41
C ALA A 508 14.31 21.28 -16.76
N ARG A 509 14.83 20.25 -17.44
CA ARG A 509 14.44 19.82 -18.80
C ARG A 509 12.98 19.38 -18.92
N ASN A 510 12.39 18.94 -17.82
CA ASN A 510 10.99 18.51 -17.77
C ASN A 510 10.00 19.69 -17.81
N VAL A 511 10.47 20.92 -17.64
CA VAL A 511 9.70 22.14 -17.87
C VAL A 511 9.73 22.43 -19.37
N LYS A 512 8.73 21.93 -20.08
CA LYS A 512 8.57 22.05 -21.53
C LYS A 512 7.09 22.01 -21.90
N HIS A 513 6.76 22.47 -23.11
CA HIS A 513 5.39 22.55 -23.62
C HIS A 513 4.46 23.37 -22.69
N GLU A 514 3.16 23.25 -22.91
CA GLU A 514 2.11 23.89 -22.11
C GLU A 514 2.13 23.40 -20.66
N VAL A 515 1.76 24.27 -19.70
CA VAL A 515 1.78 23.92 -18.27
C VAL A 515 0.87 22.74 -18.00
N LYS A 516 -0.27 22.63 -18.71
CA LYS A 516 -1.19 21.50 -18.53
C LYS A 516 -0.53 20.13 -18.74
N ASN A 517 0.43 20.04 -19.66
CA ASN A 517 1.12 18.80 -20.01
C ASN A 517 2.32 18.51 -19.09
N SER A 518 2.80 19.51 -18.35
CA SER A 518 4.01 19.41 -17.50
C SER A 518 3.82 20.10 -16.15
N TYR A 519 2.59 20.09 -15.62
CA TYR A 519 2.17 20.87 -14.45
C TYR A 519 3.07 20.65 -13.24
N ARG A 520 3.40 19.38 -12.94
CA ARG A 520 4.28 19.04 -11.82
C ARG A 520 5.68 19.63 -11.96
N ALA A 521 6.21 19.67 -13.18
CA ALA A 521 7.54 20.23 -13.44
C ALA A 521 7.54 21.76 -13.26
N TYR A 522 6.55 22.45 -13.83
CA TYR A 522 6.37 23.90 -13.61
C TYR A 522 6.16 24.20 -12.12
N LYS A 523 5.25 23.49 -11.45
CA LYS A 523 4.99 23.66 -10.01
C LYS A 523 6.28 23.53 -9.19
N HIS A 524 7.08 22.51 -9.48
CA HIS A 524 8.36 22.30 -8.80
C HIS A 524 9.33 23.46 -9.04
N LEU A 525 9.49 23.92 -10.28
CA LEU A 525 10.34 25.06 -10.60
C LEU A 525 9.94 26.31 -9.80
N TYR A 526 8.65 26.67 -9.78
CA TYR A 526 8.17 27.84 -9.06
C TYR A 526 8.35 27.72 -7.55
N TYR A 527 8.14 26.54 -6.97
CA TYR A 527 8.42 26.31 -5.56
C TYR A 527 9.91 26.39 -5.24
N THR A 528 10.78 25.86 -6.08
CA THR A 528 12.23 26.01 -5.90
C THR A 528 12.68 27.46 -5.97
N ILE A 529 12.15 28.25 -6.92
CA ILE A 529 12.44 29.68 -7.02
C ILE A 529 11.93 30.40 -5.76
N PHE A 530 10.70 30.13 -5.33
CA PHE A 530 10.11 30.70 -4.13
C PHE A 530 10.96 30.40 -2.88
N ASP A 531 11.32 29.13 -2.68
CA ASP A 531 12.14 28.69 -1.55
C ASP A 531 13.49 29.38 -1.51
N ALA A 532 14.17 29.47 -2.65
CA ALA A 532 15.45 30.16 -2.77
C ALA A 532 15.32 31.65 -2.45
N ILE A 533 14.26 32.31 -2.95
CA ILE A 533 13.98 33.72 -2.64
C ILE A 533 13.77 33.90 -1.13
N CYS A 534 12.95 33.07 -0.49
CA CYS A 534 12.73 33.09 0.96
C CYS A 534 14.02 32.94 1.76
N CYS A 535 14.90 32.01 1.37
CA CYS A 535 16.19 31.80 2.04
C CYS A 535 17.12 33.01 1.88
N ILE A 536 17.23 33.58 0.67
CA ILE A 536 18.04 34.78 0.42
C ILE A 536 17.56 35.95 1.27
N PHE A 537 16.25 36.14 1.31
CA PHE A 537 15.61 37.18 2.11
C PHE A 537 15.86 36.99 3.61
N PHE A 538 15.86 35.74 4.09
CA PHE A 538 16.13 35.43 5.50
C PHE A 538 17.57 35.75 5.88
N LEU A 539 18.54 35.37 5.04
CA LEU A 539 19.96 35.70 5.24
C LEU A 539 20.18 37.22 5.23
N LYS A 540 19.55 37.94 4.29
CA LYS A 540 19.61 39.40 4.21
C LYS A 540 19.10 40.11 5.46
N GLN A 541 18.11 39.55 6.17
CA GLN A 541 17.60 40.13 7.41
C GLN A 541 18.69 40.23 8.49
N PHE A 542 19.71 39.38 8.41
CA PHE A 542 20.87 39.36 9.30
C PHE A 542 22.14 39.94 8.66
N ASN A 543 22.02 40.58 7.48
CA ASN A 543 23.15 41.06 6.68
C ASN A 543 24.15 39.95 6.30
N LEU A 544 23.69 38.70 6.19
CA LEU A 544 24.51 37.56 5.78
C LEU A 544 24.56 37.46 4.26
N THR A 545 25.69 37.02 3.72
CA THR A 545 25.94 36.94 2.27
C THR A 545 26.08 35.51 1.77
N SER A 546 26.38 34.57 2.68
CA SER A 546 26.53 33.15 2.43
C SER A 546 25.62 32.33 3.36
N TYR A 547 25.26 31.12 2.91
CA TYR A 547 24.55 30.13 3.72
C TYR A 547 25.45 29.49 4.79
N GLU A 548 26.77 29.65 4.67
CA GLU A 548 27.76 29.22 5.66
C GLU A 548 27.95 30.26 6.78
N ASP A 549 27.50 31.50 6.57
CA ASP A 549 27.64 32.54 7.59
C ASP A 549 26.75 32.19 8.79
N PRO A 550 27.25 32.21 10.04
CA PRO A 550 26.50 31.77 11.20
C PRO A 550 25.29 32.67 11.48
N ILE A 551 24.11 32.08 11.60
CA ILE A 551 22.89 32.80 11.98
C ILE A 551 23.05 33.30 13.43
N PRO A 552 22.83 34.60 13.70
CA PRO A 552 22.93 35.14 15.05
C PRO A 552 21.70 34.75 15.88
N PHE A 553 21.76 33.56 16.48
CA PHE A 553 20.74 33.10 17.41
C PHE A 553 20.75 33.92 18.71
N PRO A 554 19.61 34.06 19.39
CA PRO A 554 19.53 34.69 20.71
C PRO A 554 20.50 34.09 21.74
N PRO A 555 20.93 34.86 22.75
CA PRO A 555 21.69 34.31 23.87
C PRO A 555 20.94 33.14 24.51
N LYS A 556 21.67 32.06 24.87
CA LYS A 556 21.10 30.84 25.48
C LYS A 556 20.01 30.16 24.63
N PHE A 557 20.05 30.32 23.31
CA PHE A 557 19.06 29.71 22.40
C PHE A 557 18.88 28.20 22.59
N ALA A 558 19.97 27.48 22.90
CA ALA A 558 19.91 26.03 23.15
C ALA A 558 18.99 25.68 24.34
N GLU A 559 18.96 26.52 25.38
CA GLU A 559 18.19 26.34 26.63
C GLU A 559 16.70 26.70 26.47
N LEU A 560 16.32 27.39 25.39
CA LEU A 560 14.93 27.76 25.13
C LEU A 560 14.06 26.54 24.85
N LYS A 561 12.80 26.63 25.27
CA LYS A 561 11.76 25.63 24.96
C LYS A 561 11.49 25.62 23.45
N ASN A 562 10.99 24.49 22.95
CA ASN A 562 10.67 24.35 21.52
C ASN A 562 9.68 25.42 21.02
N VAL A 563 8.70 25.79 21.85
CA VAL A 563 7.72 26.84 21.53
C VAL A 563 8.40 28.19 21.35
N GLU A 564 9.28 28.58 22.27
CA GLU A 564 10.02 29.85 22.24
C GLU A 564 10.97 29.91 21.03
N LYS A 565 11.58 28.78 20.65
CA LYS A 565 12.40 28.66 19.44
C LYS A 565 11.57 28.92 18.17
N ILE A 566 10.37 28.35 18.10
CA ILE A 566 9.44 28.54 16.96
C ILE A 566 8.95 29.98 16.90
N GLU A 567 8.57 30.57 18.03
CA GLU A 567 8.16 31.97 18.13
C GLU A 567 9.26 32.92 17.65
N TRP A 568 10.50 32.67 18.06
CA TRP A 568 11.64 33.46 17.58
C TRP A 568 11.79 33.38 16.06
N VAL A 569 11.85 32.19 15.46
CA VAL A 569 11.95 32.05 13.99
C VAL A 569 10.78 32.72 13.28
N ASN A 570 9.56 32.51 13.75
CA ASN A 570 8.37 33.13 13.17
C ASN A 570 8.42 34.66 13.26
N SER A 571 8.91 35.23 14.36
CA SER A 571 9.06 36.69 14.49
C SER A 571 10.06 37.26 13.47
N VAL A 572 11.16 36.54 13.19
CA VAL A 572 12.14 36.93 12.17
C VAL A 572 11.50 36.88 10.78
N ILE A 573 10.76 35.82 10.48
CA ILE A 573 10.05 35.65 9.20
C ILE A 573 8.97 36.73 9.02
N GLU A 574 8.26 37.09 10.09
CA GLU A 574 7.24 38.14 10.05
C GLU A 574 7.82 39.50 9.69
N MET A 575 8.94 39.86 10.32
CA MET A 575 9.67 41.08 9.95
C MET A 575 10.07 41.04 8.48
N LEU A 576 10.40 39.85 7.97
CA LEU A 576 10.86 39.63 6.62
C LEU A 576 9.81 39.98 5.56
N TRP A 577 8.59 39.45 5.67
CA TRP A 577 7.55 39.75 4.68
C TRP A 577 6.89 41.11 4.88
N THR A 578 6.84 41.59 6.12
CA THR A 578 6.39 42.96 6.41
C THR A 578 7.34 44.01 5.80
N ASN A 579 8.66 43.81 5.91
CA ASN A 579 9.66 44.78 5.45
C ASN A 579 10.18 44.51 4.03
N GLY A 580 10.13 43.28 3.55
CA GLY A 580 10.65 42.87 2.25
C GLY A 580 9.58 42.82 1.17
N PHE A 581 8.53 42.02 1.38
CA PHE A 581 7.50 41.77 0.38
C PHE A 581 6.44 42.90 0.30
N LEU A 582 6.05 43.50 1.43
CA LEU A 582 5.01 44.53 1.48
C LEU A 582 5.52 45.98 1.55
N LYS A 583 6.83 46.21 1.48
CA LYS A 583 7.44 47.55 1.65
C LYS A 583 6.89 48.60 0.67
N LYS A 584 6.61 48.21 -0.58
CA LYS A 584 6.00 49.08 -1.61
C LYS A 584 4.48 49.20 -1.49
N GLN A 585 3.82 48.27 -0.79
CA GLN A 585 2.38 48.22 -0.61
C GLN A 585 1.91 48.99 0.64
N ARG A 586 2.80 49.41 1.54
CA ARG A 586 2.47 50.27 2.70
C ARG A 586 1.65 51.50 2.31
N THR A 587 1.88 52.06 1.11
CA THR A 587 1.13 53.19 0.57
C THR A 587 -0.29 52.82 0.14
N LEU A 588 -0.50 51.57 -0.31
CA LEU A 588 -1.80 51.04 -0.71
C LEU A 588 -2.62 50.61 0.52
N TYR A 589 -2.01 49.86 1.46
CA TYR A 589 -2.66 49.46 2.72
C TYR A 589 -3.02 50.66 3.61
N LYS A 590 -2.16 51.69 3.68
CA LYS A 590 -2.53 52.97 4.34
C LYS A 590 -3.67 53.71 3.63
N ARG A 591 -3.75 53.65 2.29
CA ARG A 591 -4.85 54.25 1.51
C ARG A 591 -6.15 53.46 1.64
N LEU A 592 -6.07 52.16 1.93
CA LEU A 592 -7.20 51.25 2.15
C LEU A 592 -7.60 51.12 3.63
N GLY A 593 -7.04 51.94 4.54
CA GLY A 593 -7.44 51.95 5.96
C GLY A 593 -6.97 50.75 6.79
N MET A 594 -6.05 49.94 6.27
CA MET A 594 -5.56 48.71 6.93
C MET A 594 -4.25 48.98 7.70
N SER A 595 -4.32 49.82 8.74
CA SER A 595 -3.17 50.11 9.63
C SER A 595 -3.27 49.44 10.99
#